data_AF-A0A6A4ZPF7-F1
#
_entry.id   AF-A0A6A4ZPF7-F1
#
_cell.length_a   1.000
_cell.length_b   1.000
_cell.length_c   1.000
_cell.angle_alpha   90.00
_cell.angle_beta   90.00
_cell.angle_gamma   90.00
#
_symmetry.space_group_name_H-M   'P 1'
#
loop_
_entity.id
_entity.type
_entity.pdbx_description
1 polymer ?
#
loop_
_entity_poly.entity_id
_entity_poly.type
_entity_poly.pdbx_seq_one_letter_code
_entity_poly.pdbx_strand_id
1 'polypeptide(L)'
;ESADVFSFGVILSELDTEILPYSDLRNAAGNPYTDTAIMAKVMSGQMLPSFTANCPEWFVSLGQQCLSLKPEDRPTAMKISFTIRSQLQRGGFV
;
A
#
# COMPACT_ATOMS: atom_id res chain seq x y z
N GLU A 1 3.14 15.26 -4.48
CA GLU A 1 1.92 15.00 -3.69
C GLU A 1 1.26 13.65 -3.99
N SER A 2 0.68 13.39 -5.17
CA SER A 2 0.04 12.07 -5.41
C SER A 2 1.03 10.89 -5.34
N ALA A 3 2.29 11.10 -5.72
CA ALA A 3 3.36 10.10 -5.51
C ALA A 3 3.60 9.80 -4.02
N ASP A 4 3.49 10.81 -3.15
CA ASP A 4 3.66 10.65 -1.70
C ASP A 4 2.51 9.81 -1.11
N VAL A 5 1.30 9.94 -1.65
CA VAL A 5 0.15 9.09 -1.28
C VAL A 5 0.37 7.65 -1.73
N PHE A 6 0.95 7.42 -2.91
CA PHE A 6 1.32 6.07 -3.34
C PHE A 6 2.35 5.44 -2.40
N SER A 7 3.42 6.17 -2.09
CA SER A 7 4.44 5.73 -1.13
C SER A 7 3.84 5.48 0.26
N PHE A 8 2.86 6.27 0.69
CA PHE A 8 2.13 6.02 1.92
C PHE A 8 1.36 4.69 1.88
N GLY A 9 0.73 4.36 0.75
CA GLY A 9 0.09 3.05 0.54
C GLY A 9 1.07 1.88 0.63
N VAL A 10 2.31 2.05 0.16
CA VAL A 10 3.40 1.05 0.31
C VAL A 10 3.74 0.86 1.80
N ILE A 11 3.87 1.95 2.56
CA ILE A 11 4.12 1.88 4.01
C ILE A 11 2.96 1.22 4.76
N LEU A 12 1.69 1.47 4.37
CA LEU A 12 0.56 0.79 4.98
C LEU A 12 0.62 -0.73 4.78
N SER A 13 1.03 -1.19 3.60
CA SER A 13 1.25 -2.61 3.32
C SER A 13 2.42 -3.19 4.14
N GLU A 14 3.52 -2.45 4.29
CA GLU A 14 4.64 -2.86 5.15
C GLU A 14 4.21 -2.98 6.62
N LEU A 15 3.41 -2.04 7.14
CA LEU A 15 2.91 -2.09 8.51
C LEU A 15 2.01 -3.30 8.79
N ASP A 16 1.24 -3.73 7.79
CA ASP A 16 0.36 -4.88 7.91
C ASP A 16 1.11 -6.22 7.74
N THR A 17 2.04 -6.28 6.79
CA THR A 17 2.75 -7.52 6.45
C THR A 17 4.00 -7.74 7.30
N GLU A 18 4.55 -6.69 7.92
CA GLU A 18 5.87 -6.65 8.56
C GLU A 18 7.01 -7.09 7.61
N ILE A 19 6.79 -6.97 6.29
CA ILE A 19 7.72 -7.36 5.23
C ILE A 19 8.17 -6.11 4.48
N LEU A 20 9.48 -6.01 4.26
CA LEU A 20 10.06 -4.93 3.44
C LEU A 20 9.42 -4.92 2.04
N PRO A 21 9.06 -3.75 1.49
CA PRO A 21 8.36 -3.66 0.21
C PRO A 21 8.99 -4.50 -0.91
N TYR A 22 8.20 -5.41 -1.48
CA TYR A 22 8.55 -6.30 -2.60
C TYR A 22 9.70 -7.30 -2.34
N SER A 23 10.21 -7.39 -1.10
CA SER A 23 11.37 -8.21 -0.75
C SER A 23 11.14 -9.72 -0.84
N ASP A 24 9.88 -10.15 -0.81
CA ASP A 24 9.40 -11.53 -0.90
C ASP A 24 9.11 -11.96 -2.35
N LEU A 25 9.04 -11.02 -3.29
CA LEU A 25 8.69 -11.33 -4.69
C LEU A 25 9.87 -11.90 -5.47
N ARG A 26 9.59 -12.91 -6.31
CA ARG A 26 10.56 -13.59 -7.16
C ARG A 26 10.09 -13.65 -8.60
N ASN A 27 11.03 -13.62 -9.54
CA ASN A 27 10.73 -13.83 -10.95
C ASN A 27 10.48 -15.31 -11.27
N ALA A 28 10.16 -15.62 -12.53
CA ALA A 28 9.87 -16.99 -12.97
C ALA A 28 11.05 -17.97 -12.79
N ALA A 29 12.28 -17.47 -12.65
CA ALA A 29 13.48 -18.26 -12.36
C ALA A 29 13.76 -18.39 -10.85
N GLY A 30 12.90 -17.87 -9.98
CA GLY A 30 13.06 -17.92 -8.53
C GLY A 30 14.00 -16.86 -7.94
N ASN A 31 14.50 -15.92 -8.75
CA ASN A 31 15.42 -14.87 -8.30
C ASN A 31 14.67 -13.62 -7.81
N PRO A 32 15.18 -12.89 -6.80
CA PRO A 32 14.66 -11.58 -6.43
C PRO A 32 14.64 -10.62 -7.62
N TYR A 33 13.66 -9.72 -7.65
CA TYR A 33 13.65 -8.64 -8.62
C TYR A 33 14.73 -7.59 -8.28
N THR A 34 15.32 -7.00 -9.32
CA THR A 34 16.14 -5.80 -9.15
C THR A 34 15.25 -4.57 -8.91
N ASP A 35 15.77 -3.53 -8.26
CA ASP A 35 15.03 -2.28 -8.03
C ASP A 35 14.48 -1.68 -9.32
N THR A 36 15.26 -1.74 -10.41
CA THR A 36 14.84 -1.28 -11.74
C THR A 36 13.66 -2.09 -12.30
N ALA A 37 13.66 -3.41 -12.10
CA ALA A 37 12.56 -4.28 -12.52
C ALA A 37 11.31 -4.06 -11.65
N ILE A 38 11.48 -3.85 -10.34
CA ILE A 38 10.39 -3.48 -9.42
C ILE A 38 9.76 -2.18 -9.89
N MET A 39 10.56 -1.12 -10.09
CA MET A 39 10.06 0.18 -10.57
C MET A 39 9.28 0.06 -11.87
N ALA A 40 9.82 -0.64 -12.88
CA ALA A 40 9.14 -0.84 -14.15
C ALA A 40 7.80 -1.60 -14.01
N LYS A 41 7.75 -2.62 -13.13
CA LYS A 41 6.54 -3.40 -12.88
C LYS A 41 5.49 -2.62 -12.09
N VAL A 42 5.92 -1.81 -11.12
CA VAL A 42 5.04 -0.92 -10.37
C VAL A 42 4.44 0.15 -11.30
N MET A 43 5.27 0.79 -12.12
CA MET A 43 4.81 1.81 -13.07
C MET A 43 3.83 1.25 -14.12
N SER A 44 3.99 -0.02 -14.51
CA SER A 44 3.07 -0.69 -15.45
C SER A 44 1.86 -1.35 -14.77
N GLY A 45 1.73 -1.27 -13.44
CA GLY A 45 0.65 -1.90 -12.69
C GLY A 45 0.73 -3.42 -12.63
N GLN A 46 1.87 -4.01 -12.99
CA GLN A 46 2.11 -5.45 -12.90
C GLN A 46 2.53 -5.91 -11.49
N MET A 47 2.86 -4.96 -10.62
CA MET A 47 3.29 -5.23 -9.25
C MET A 47 2.71 -4.14 -8.34
N LEU A 48 1.98 -4.56 -7.31
CA LEU A 48 1.46 -3.71 -6.26
C LEU A 48 1.71 -4.40 -4.91
N PRO A 49 1.92 -3.63 -3.83
CA PRO A 49 1.99 -4.18 -2.49
C PRO A 49 0.70 -4.93 -2.12
N SER A 50 0.85 -5.98 -1.30
CA SER A 50 -0.26 -6.81 -0.82
C SER A 50 -0.57 -6.54 0.64
N PHE A 51 -1.77 -6.94 1.06
CA PHE A 51 -2.19 -6.93 2.46
C PHE A 51 -2.51 -8.35 2.89
N THR A 52 -2.33 -8.63 4.18
CA THR A 52 -2.69 -9.89 4.83
C THR A 52 -4.21 -10.02 4.94
N ALA A 53 -4.71 -11.26 4.99
CA ALA A 53 -6.13 -11.53 5.18
C ALA A 53 -6.64 -11.18 6.58
N ASN A 54 -5.73 -10.96 7.54
CA ASN A 54 -6.05 -10.65 8.94
C ASN A 54 -6.18 -9.14 9.19
N CYS A 55 -5.80 -8.31 8.22
CA CYS A 55 -5.89 -6.87 8.32
C CYS A 55 -7.35 -6.39 8.33
N PRO A 56 -7.73 -5.39 9.16
CA PRO A 56 -9.07 -4.82 9.11
C PRO A 56 -9.43 -4.30 7.71
N GLU A 57 -10.62 -4.65 7.21
CA GLU A 57 -11.06 -4.30 5.85
C GLU A 57 -10.96 -2.80 5.54
N TRP A 58 -11.22 -1.93 6.53
CA TRP A 58 -11.11 -0.48 6.35
C TRP A 58 -9.68 -0.04 6.06
N PHE A 59 -8.69 -0.72 6.65
CA PHE A 59 -7.27 -0.40 6.50
C PHE A 59 -6.79 -0.86 5.12
N VAL A 60 -7.14 -2.08 4.73
CA VAL A 60 -6.88 -2.61 3.38
C VAL A 60 -7.49 -1.71 2.32
N SER A 61 -8.75 -1.30 2.48
CA SER A 61 -9.43 -0.42 1.54
C SER A 61 -8.75 0.95 1.41
N LEU A 62 -8.30 1.53 2.53
CA LEU A 62 -7.54 2.79 2.52
C LEU A 62 -6.19 2.62 1.79
N GLY A 63 -5.47 1.54 2.08
CA GLY A 63 -4.19 1.21 1.45
C GLY A 63 -4.33 1.03 -0.06
N GLN A 64 -5.33 0.26 -0.51
CA GLN A 64 -5.62 0.05 -1.93
C GLN A 64 -5.98 1.36 -2.65
N GLN A 65 -6.75 2.25 -2.02
CA GLN A 65 -7.02 3.59 -2.58
C GLN A 65 -5.75 4.42 -2.72
N CYS A 66 -4.85 4.36 -1.74
CA CYS A 66 -3.55 5.03 -1.80
C CYS A 66 -2.67 4.48 -2.94
N LEU A 67 -2.75 3.17 -3.21
CA LEU A 67 -2.01 2.46 -4.24
C LEU A 67 -2.64 2.53 -5.65
N SER A 68 -3.66 3.36 -5.87
CA SER A 68 -4.28 3.47 -7.19
C SER A 68 -3.26 3.83 -8.28
N LEU A 69 -3.34 3.16 -9.42
CA LEU A 69 -2.47 3.43 -10.58
C LEU A 69 -2.75 4.81 -11.17
N LYS A 70 -4.00 5.27 -11.10
CA LYS A 70 -4.39 6.61 -11.54
C LYS A 70 -4.14 7.60 -10.40
N PRO A 71 -3.23 8.58 -10.57
CA PRO A 71 -2.90 9.56 -9.54
C PRO A 71 -4.10 10.34 -8.99
N GLU A 72 -5.12 10.56 -9.82
CA GLU A 72 -6.36 11.28 -9.52
C GLU A 72 -7.36 10.50 -8.66
N ASP A 73 -7.25 9.17 -8.63
CA ASP A 73 -8.12 8.30 -7.82
C ASP A 73 -7.60 8.17 -6.38
N ARG A 74 -6.39 8.68 -6.09
CA ARG A 74 -5.78 8.61 -4.77
C ARG A 74 -6.42 9.64 -3.83
N PRO A 75 -6.68 9.28 -2.56
CA PRO A 75 -7.28 10.19 -1.61
C PRO A 75 -6.31 11.33 -1.23
N THR A 76 -6.85 12.48 -0.85
CA THR A 76 -6.03 13.56 -0.31
C THR A 76 -5.48 13.18 1.07
N ALA A 77 -4.34 13.77 1.45
CA ALA A 77 -3.77 13.60 2.79
C ALA A 77 -4.80 13.93 3.92
N MET A 78 -5.63 14.94 3.68
CA MET A 78 -6.71 15.31 4.60
C MET A 78 -7.75 14.19 4.75
N LYS A 79 -8.17 13.57 3.63
CA LYS A 79 -9.11 12.44 3.64
C LYS A 79 -8.51 11.22 4.34
N ILE A 80 -7.24 10.89 4.05
CA ILE A 80 -6.50 9.81 4.71
C ILE A 80 -6.50 10.01 6.23
N SER A 81 -6.06 11.19 6.66
CA SER A 81 -5.94 11.51 8.09
C SER A 81 -7.30 11.50 8.80
N PHE A 82 -8.36 12.00 8.15
CA PHE A 82 -9.72 11.91 8.66
C PHE A 82 -10.21 10.46 8.81
N THR A 83 -9.97 9.61 7.80
CA THR A 83 -10.36 8.20 7.81
C THR A 83 -9.68 7.46 8.96
N ILE A 84 -8.35 7.60 9.10
CA ILE A 84 -7.59 6.94 10.18
C ILE A 84 -8.12 7.38 11.55
N ARG A 85 -8.27 8.69 11.80
CA ARG A 85 -8.81 9.20 13.07
C ARG A 85 -10.21 8.67 13.37
N SER A 86 -11.09 8.65 12.36
CA SER A 86 -12.46 8.16 12.51
C SER A 86 -12.50 6.67 12.86
N GLN A 87 -11.62 5.86 12.27
CA GLN A 87 -11.57 4.42 12.53
C GLN A 87 -10.96 4.12 13.91
N LEU A 88 -9.90 4.82 14.30
CA LEU A 88 -9.30 4.67 15.64
C LEU A 88 -10.24 5.09 16.77
N GLN A 89 -11.08 6.11 16.55
CA GLN A 89 -12.11 6.52 17.52
C GLN A 89 -13.25 5.49 17.63
N ARG A 90 -13.56 4.77 16.55
CA ARG A 90 -14.60 3.73 16.52
C ARG A 90 -14.14 2.42 17.11
N GLY A 91 -12.89 2.03 16.84
CA GLY A 91 -12.28 0.80 17.33
C GLY A 91 -11.54 0.97 18.65
N GLY A 92 -12.00 1.88 19.53
CA GLY A 92 -11.29 2.34 20.71
C GLY A 92 -10.43 1.25 21.38
N PHE A 93 -9.12 1.49 21.40
CA PHE A 93 -8.23 0.85 22.36
C PHE A 93 -8.63 1.37 23.74
N VAL A 94 -9.53 0.65 24.40
CA VAL A 94 -9.74 0.69 25.85
C VAL A 94 -9.03 -0.52 26.43
#